data_AF-A0AAJ7FLR2-F1
#
_entry.id   AF-A0AAJ7FLR2-F1
#
_cell.length_a   1.000
_cell.length_b   1.000
_cell.length_c   1.000
_cell.angle_alpha   90.00
_cell.angle_beta   90.00
_cell.angle_gamma   90.00
#
_symmetry.space_group_name_H-M   'P 1'
#
loop_
_entity.id
_entity.type
_entity.pdbx_description
1 polymer ?
#
loop_
_entity_poly.entity_id
_entity_poly.type
_entity_poly.pdbx_seq_one_letter_code
_entity_poly.pdbx_strand_id
1 'polypeptide(L)'
;MAGRNEWDYTQNGPSTWVEKFPMAAGSRQSPVNIETDRAESDHEALSSKPLRWKYAATASRKLVNPGYCWRIDTDGEGTFLTGGPLMDDVYKLEQYHCHWGCSDSRGSEHTVDGEAFAGELHLVHWNTSKYKTFAEAAKASDGLAVLGVFLKVGKTHEEMDKIARLLPYVSHKDEVVDIVENIDPSKLLPVRGGRAGTQRCVNPCMRWADRIMHPEHKGDYQDDNGYWTYLGSLTTPPCNESVTWILFKKYIEVSHHQLNIFRNLRKFPRGAECPCHENHGAVINNFRPPLPLGNRVLRECGSF
;
A
#
# COMPACT_ATOMS: atom_id res chain seq x y z
N MET A 1 17.89 -21.47 -19.90
CA MET A 1 17.63 -20.26 -20.71
C MET A 1 16.60 -19.43 -19.96
N ALA A 2 17.02 -18.33 -19.35
CA ALA A 2 16.10 -17.41 -18.64
C ALA A 2 15.06 -16.88 -19.64
N GLY A 3 13.79 -16.84 -19.23
CA GLY A 3 12.70 -16.45 -20.11
C GLY A 3 12.86 -15.00 -20.58
N ARG A 4 12.39 -14.68 -21.80
CA ARG A 4 12.50 -13.35 -22.43
C ARG A 4 11.97 -12.17 -21.58
N ASN A 5 11.24 -12.42 -20.49
CA ASN A 5 10.57 -11.42 -19.64
C ASN A 5 10.93 -11.55 -18.14
N GLU A 6 12.05 -12.19 -17.80
CA GLU A 6 12.41 -12.46 -16.40
C GLU A 6 13.08 -11.25 -15.72
N TRP A 7 12.57 -10.87 -14.55
CA TRP A 7 13.07 -9.80 -13.67
C TRP A 7 13.02 -10.27 -12.20
N ASP A 8 13.85 -9.68 -11.35
CA ASP A 8 13.89 -9.96 -9.91
C ASP A 8 14.40 -8.74 -9.13
N TYR A 9 14.77 -8.94 -7.86
CA TYR A 9 15.36 -7.92 -6.97
C TYR A 9 16.84 -8.20 -6.62
N THR A 10 17.52 -9.00 -7.45
CA THR A 10 18.91 -9.46 -7.30
C THR A 10 19.69 -9.14 -8.57
N GLN A 11 20.13 -10.15 -9.33
CA GLN A 11 20.90 -9.98 -10.56
C GLN A 11 20.11 -9.25 -11.66
N ASN A 12 18.79 -9.49 -11.77
CA ASN A 12 17.91 -8.75 -12.68
C ASN A 12 17.12 -7.67 -11.93
N GLY A 13 17.81 -6.96 -11.03
CA GLY A 13 17.25 -5.97 -10.11
C GLY A 13 16.75 -4.68 -10.75
N PRO A 14 16.15 -3.78 -9.94
CA PRO A 14 15.56 -2.51 -10.40
C PRO A 14 16.40 -1.66 -11.35
N SER A 15 17.73 -1.65 -11.20
CA SER A 15 18.64 -0.87 -12.02
C SER A 15 18.75 -1.36 -13.47
N THR A 16 18.37 -2.61 -13.76
CA THR A 16 18.46 -3.21 -15.10
C THR A 16 17.10 -3.34 -15.78
N TRP A 17 15.99 -3.09 -15.06
CA TRP A 17 14.63 -3.30 -15.60
C TRP A 17 14.36 -2.53 -16.89
N VAL A 18 14.95 -1.34 -17.07
CA VAL A 18 14.80 -0.53 -18.29
C VAL A 18 15.21 -1.27 -19.57
N GLU A 19 16.15 -2.21 -19.49
CA GLU A 19 16.66 -2.96 -20.64
C GLU A 19 15.58 -3.84 -21.27
N LYS A 20 14.67 -4.39 -20.46
CA LYS A 20 13.58 -5.28 -20.90
C LYS A 20 12.21 -4.61 -20.84
N PHE A 21 12.05 -3.61 -19.98
CA PHE A 21 10.82 -2.87 -19.75
C PHE A 21 11.10 -1.39 -19.93
N PRO A 22 11.10 -0.87 -21.18
CA PRO A 22 11.47 0.51 -21.48
C PRO A 22 10.66 1.55 -20.70
N MET A 23 9.43 1.20 -20.32
CA MET A 23 8.56 2.03 -19.49
C MET A 23 9.12 2.32 -18.09
N ALA A 24 10.08 1.52 -17.61
CA ALA A 24 10.81 1.79 -16.37
C ALA A 24 11.65 3.08 -16.42
N ALA A 25 11.90 3.66 -17.60
CA ALA A 25 12.53 4.97 -17.80
C ALA A 25 11.52 6.13 -17.98
N GLY A 26 10.24 5.90 -17.65
CA GLY A 26 9.21 6.92 -17.70
C GLY A 26 9.49 8.13 -16.79
N SER A 27 8.86 9.27 -17.10
CA SER A 27 9.01 10.54 -16.36
C SER A 27 8.22 10.60 -15.05
N ARG A 28 7.26 9.69 -14.85
CA ARG A 28 6.36 9.60 -13.69
C ARG A 28 6.50 8.25 -12.98
N GLN A 29 7.72 7.75 -12.86
CA GLN A 29 7.98 6.48 -12.19
C GLN A 29 7.82 6.57 -10.66
N SER A 30 7.49 5.43 -10.06
CA SER A 30 7.34 5.21 -8.63
C SER A 30 8.24 4.06 -8.16
N PRO A 31 8.59 4.01 -6.86
CA PRO A 31 8.22 4.93 -5.79
C PRO A 31 9.01 6.25 -5.84
N VAL A 32 8.69 7.19 -4.95
CA VAL A 32 9.40 8.47 -4.78
C VAL A 32 9.73 8.70 -3.30
N ASN A 33 10.68 9.61 -3.04
CA ASN A 33 10.82 10.20 -1.71
C ASN A 33 9.75 11.30 -1.54
N ILE A 34 9.00 11.23 -0.46
CA ILE A 34 8.01 12.23 -0.07
C ILE A 34 8.75 13.30 0.72
N GLU A 35 9.11 14.38 0.03
CA GLU A 35 9.70 15.58 0.63
C GLU A 35 8.56 16.44 1.19
N THR A 36 8.34 16.42 2.51
CA THR A 36 7.15 17.06 3.11
C THR A 36 7.13 18.56 2.89
N ASP A 37 8.29 19.21 2.85
CA ASP A 37 8.42 20.64 2.60
C ASP A 37 8.04 21.04 1.16
N ARG A 38 8.01 20.08 0.23
CA ARG A 38 7.57 20.28 -1.16
C ARG A 38 6.11 19.89 -1.37
N ALA A 39 5.44 19.32 -0.38
CA ALA A 39 4.06 18.93 -0.50
C ALA A 39 3.17 20.18 -0.55
N GLU A 40 2.36 20.29 -1.59
CA GLU A 40 1.38 21.36 -1.73
C GLU A 40 0.11 20.95 -1.00
N SER A 41 -0.27 21.71 0.02
CA SER A 41 -1.55 21.52 0.71
C SER A 41 -2.70 21.78 -0.27
N ASP A 42 -3.47 20.73 -0.58
CA ASP A 42 -4.65 20.76 -1.44
C ASP A 42 -5.90 20.31 -0.65
N HIS A 43 -5.95 20.68 0.64
CA HIS A 43 -6.96 20.20 1.58
C HIS A 43 -8.38 20.52 1.11
N GLU A 44 -8.63 21.69 0.53
CA GLU A 44 -9.96 22.07 0.04
C GLU A 44 -10.40 21.18 -1.13
N ALA A 45 -9.56 20.99 -2.17
CA ALA A 45 -9.96 20.17 -3.31
C ALA A 45 -10.06 18.69 -2.93
N LEU A 46 -9.09 18.17 -2.17
CA LEU A 46 -9.07 16.77 -1.74
C LEU A 46 -10.19 16.42 -0.75
N SER A 47 -10.70 17.40 0.01
CA SER A 47 -11.81 17.20 0.94
C SER A 47 -13.18 17.55 0.36
N SER A 48 -13.24 18.20 -0.81
CA SER A 48 -14.50 18.50 -1.52
C SER A 48 -15.29 17.22 -1.83
N LYS A 49 -14.59 16.12 -2.10
CA LYS A 49 -15.10 14.76 -2.16
C LYS A 49 -14.18 13.87 -1.31
N PRO A 50 -14.48 13.66 -0.02
CA PRO A 50 -13.57 12.94 0.87
C PRO A 50 -13.25 11.53 0.33
N LEU A 51 -12.01 11.08 0.55
CA LEU A 51 -11.60 9.72 0.20
C LEU A 51 -12.47 8.70 0.95
N ARG A 52 -13.10 7.80 0.21
CA ARG A 52 -14.03 6.80 0.74
C ARG A 52 -13.71 5.44 0.19
N TRP A 53 -13.66 4.46 1.09
CA TRP A 53 -13.51 3.06 0.75
C TRP A 53 -14.55 2.22 1.50
N LYS A 54 -14.91 1.09 0.90
CA LYS A 54 -15.64 0.00 1.55
C LYS A 54 -15.05 -1.30 1.03
N TYR A 55 -14.73 -2.21 1.94
CA TYR A 55 -14.24 -3.53 1.59
C TYR A 55 -15.10 -4.57 2.29
N ALA A 56 -15.67 -5.51 1.53
CA ALA A 56 -16.28 -6.68 2.12
C ALA A 56 -15.18 -7.57 2.71
N ALA A 57 -15.33 -8.03 3.95
CA ALA A 57 -14.36 -8.93 4.58
C ALA A 57 -14.19 -10.26 3.83
N THR A 58 -15.16 -10.61 2.99
CA THR A 58 -15.17 -11.81 2.14
C THR A 58 -14.48 -11.62 0.79
N ALA A 59 -14.02 -10.41 0.44
CA ALA A 59 -13.44 -10.13 -0.88
C ALA A 59 -12.09 -10.84 -1.09
N SER A 60 -11.34 -11.09 -0.03
CA SER A 60 -10.06 -11.82 -0.07
C SER A 60 -10.29 -13.28 -0.40
N ARG A 61 -9.72 -13.80 -1.50
CA ARG A 61 -9.97 -15.17 -1.99
C ARG A 61 -8.78 -16.09 -1.87
N LYS A 62 -7.61 -15.68 -2.38
CA LYS A 62 -6.43 -16.54 -2.44
C LYS A 62 -5.19 -15.80 -1.98
N LEU A 63 -4.40 -16.45 -1.13
CA LEU A 63 -3.05 -16.01 -0.81
C LEU A 63 -2.08 -16.76 -1.72
N VAL A 64 -1.19 -16.01 -2.36
CA VAL A 64 -0.28 -16.50 -3.40
C VAL A 64 1.15 -16.03 -3.08
N ASN A 65 2.12 -16.90 -3.31
CA ASN A 65 3.52 -16.51 -3.40
C ASN A 65 3.96 -16.51 -4.88
N PRO A 66 3.97 -15.34 -5.56
CA PRO A 66 4.44 -15.26 -6.95
C PRO A 66 5.96 -15.33 -7.11
N GLY A 67 6.71 -15.51 -6.01
CA GLY A 67 8.17 -15.61 -5.98
C GLY A 67 8.90 -14.31 -5.66
N TYR A 68 8.20 -13.21 -5.42
CA TYR A 68 8.79 -11.90 -5.12
C TYR A 68 8.07 -11.11 -4.03
N CYS A 69 6.92 -11.57 -3.56
CA CYS A 69 6.20 -11.03 -2.41
C CYS A 69 5.24 -12.12 -1.89
N TRP A 70 4.37 -11.76 -0.94
CA TRP A 70 3.07 -12.40 -0.82
C TRP A 70 2.02 -11.48 -1.43
N ARG A 71 0.98 -12.05 -2.04
CA ARG A 71 -0.13 -11.32 -2.65
C ARG A 71 -1.45 -11.99 -2.29
N ILE A 72 -2.46 -11.20 -1.97
CA ILE A 72 -3.83 -11.68 -1.85
C ILE A 72 -4.63 -11.22 -3.06
N ASP A 73 -5.15 -12.20 -3.81
CA ASP A 73 -6.06 -11.98 -4.92
C ASP A 73 -7.49 -11.87 -4.40
N THR A 74 -8.23 -10.88 -4.91
CA THR A 74 -9.62 -10.63 -4.55
C THR A 74 -10.55 -10.84 -5.74
N ASP A 75 -11.84 -11.03 -5.51
CA ASP A 75 -12.86 -10.90 -6.58
C ASP A 75 -13.41 -9.47 -6.69
N GLY A 76 -12.98 -8.60 -5.77
CA GLY A 76 -13.44 -7.24 -5.53
C GLY A 76 -14.94 -7.08 -5.31
N GLU A 77 -15.70 -8.15 -5.08
CA GLU A 77 -17.14 -8.05 -4.82
C GLU A 77 -17.42 -7.25 -3.54
N GLY A 78 -18.33 -6.28 -3.63
CA GLY A 78 -18.64 -5.39 -2.51
C GLY A 78 -17.51 -4.44 -2.11
N THR A 79 -16.47 -4.29 -2.96
CA THR A 79 -15.38 -3.34 -2.75
C THR A 79 -15.56 -2.08 -3.59
N PHE A 80 -15.21 -0.92 -3.03
CA PHE A 80 -15.02 0.30 -3.81
C PHE A 80 -14.04 1.26 -3.12
N LEU A 81 -13.41 2.10 -3.94
CA LEU A 81 -12.61 3.26 -3.58
C LEU A 81 -13.03 4.43 -4.47
N THR A 82 -13.27 5.60 -3.88
CA THR A 82 -13.69 6.83 -4.59
C THR A 82 -13.34 8.08 -3.78
N GLY A 83 -13.49 9.27 -4.35
CA GLY A 83 -13.15 10.53 -3.71
C GLY A 83 -11.65 10.81 -3.65
N GLY A 84 -11.26 11.80 -2.86
CA GLY A 84 -9.93 12.39 -2.83
C GLY A 84 -9.48 12.78 -4.24
N PRO A 85 -8.30 12.34 -4.71
CA PRO A 85 -7.82 12.63 -6.06
C PRO A 85 -8.61 11.89 -7.16
N LEU A 86 -9.46 10.92 -6.81
CA LEU A 86 -10.21 10.08 -7.76
C LEU A 86 -11.56 10.70 -8.13
N MET A 87 -12.00 11.75 -7.43
CA MET A 87 -13.26 12.45 -7.66
C MET A 87 -14.46 11.48 -7.65
N ASP A 88 -15.23 11.42 -8.74
CA ASP A 88 -16.43 10.58 -8.86
C ASP A 88 -16.15 9.16 -9.40
N ASP A 89 -14.92 8.91 -9.85
CA ASP A 89 -14.59 7.60 -10.40
C ASP A 89 -14.60 6.54 -9.28
N VAL A 90 -15.05 5.34 -9.64
CA VAL A 90 -15.15 4.21 -8.74
C VAL A 90 -14.12 3.16 -9.13
N TYR A 91 -13.25 2.87 -8.17
CA TYR A 91 -12.19 1.89 -8.31
C TYR A 91 -12.51 0.63 -7.51
N LYS A 92 -12.34 -0.53 -8.14
CA LYS A 92 -12.57 -1.84 -7.52
C LYS A 92 -11.24 -2.42 -7.04
N LEU A 93 -11.21 -3.01 -5.84
CA LEU A 93 -10.02 -3.68 -5.32
C LEU A 93 -9.73 -4.92 -6.18
N GLU A 94 -8.48 -5.06 -6.63
CA GLU A 94 -8.02 -6.21 -7.40
C GLU A 94 -7.24 -7.17 -6.51
N GLN A 95 -6.24 -6.64 -5.82
CA GLN A 95 -5.30 -7.39 -5.01
C GLN A 95 -4.61 -6.47 -4.00
N TYR A 96 -3.95 -7.08 -3.02
CA TYR A 96 -2.99 -6.37 -2.17
C TYR A 96 -1.76 -7.22 -1.85
N HIS A 97 -0.62 -6.54 -1.68
CA HIS A 97 0.69 -7.17 -1.46
C HIS A 97 1.60 -6.24 -0.65
N CYS A 98 2.72 -6.78 -0.18
CA CYS A 98 3.66 -6.03 0.65
C CYS A 98 5.08 -6.07 0.09
N HIS A 99 5.80 -4.97 0.33
CA HIS A 99 7.24 -4.83 0.17
C HIS A 99 7.90 -4.77 1.55
N TRP A 100 9.08 -5.38 1.71
CA TRP A 100 9.84 -5.42 2.95
C TRP A 100 11.34 -5.58 2.70
N GLY A 101 12.14 -5.26 3.71
CA GLY A 101 13.59 -5.41 3.66
C GLY A 101 14.12 -6.46 4.63
N CYS A 102 15.44 -6.58 4.64
CA CYS A 102 16.18 -7.50 5.51
C CYS A 102 16.18 -7.10 6.99
N SER A 103 15.74 -5.88 7.32
CA SER A 103 15.78 -5.33 8.67
C SER A 103 14.51 -4.55 8.99
N ASP A 104 14.33 -4.23 10.27
CA ASP A 104 13.14 -3.54 10.78
C ASP A 104 13.13 -2.03 10.50
N SER A 105 14.25 -1.49 10.01
CA SER A 105 14.42 -0.06 9.72
C SER A 105 14.44 0.26 8.22
N ARG A 106 14.20 -0.73 7.35
CA ARG A 106 14.23 -0.53 5.89
C ARG A 106 13.44 -1.63 5.19
N GLY A 107 12.58 -1.23 4.26
CA GLY A 107 11.75 -2.15 3.48
C GLY A 107 10.58 -1.52 2.73
N SER A 108 10.17 -0.31 3.09
CA SER A 108 9.23 0.46 2.27
C SER A 108 9.84 0.84 0.93
N GLU A 109 8.96 1.06 -0.05
CA GLU A 109 9.33 1.54 -1.38
C GLU A 109 9.41 3.06 -1.39
N HIS A 110 8.36 3.71 -0.91
CA HIS A 110 8.39 5.13 -0.61
C HIS A 110 9.22 5.40 0.65
N THR A 111 9.76 6.61 0.69
CA THR A 111 10.44 7.18 1.86
C THR A 111 9.80 8.52 2.19
N VAL A 112 9.94 8.97 3.43
CA VAL A 112 9.44 10.28 3.87
C VAL A 112 10.65 11.05 4.40
N ASP A 113 10.99 12.16 3.77
CA ASP A 113 12.19 12.96 4.05
C ASP A 113 13.49 12.13 4.11
N GLY A 114 13.58 11.12 3.23
CA GLY A 114 14.71 10.20 3.15
C GLY A 114 14.64 9.00 4.10
N GLU A 115 13.68 8.98 5.04
CA GLU A 115 13.51 7.89 6.00
C GLU A 115 12.62 6.77 5.44
N ALA A 116 13.07 5.53 5.65
CA ALA A 116 12.35 4.33 5.25
C ALA A 116 11.59 3.70 6.43
N PHE A 117 10.54 2.95 6.10
CA PHE A 117 9.80 2.12 7.05
C PHE A 117 10.19 0.63 6.90
N ALA A 118 9.75 -0.21 7.83
CA ALA A 118 10.07 -1.64 7.84
C ALA A 118 9.50 -2.39 6.62
N GLY A 119 8.40 -1.87 6.08
CA GLY A 119 7.73 -2.37 4.89
C GLY A 119 6.64 -1.40 4.42
N GLU A 120 6.00 -1.75 3.31
CA GLU A 120 4.92 -0.98 2.72
C GLU A 120 3.88 -1.91 2.10
N LEU A 121 2.63 -1.74 2.50
CA LEU A 121 1.48 -2.47 2.00
C LEU A 121 0.83 -1.66 0.88
N HIS A 122 0.53 -2.32 -0.24
CA HIS A 122 -0.19 -1.73 -1.37
C HIS A 122 -1.53 -2.42 -1.58
N LEU A 123 -2.62 -1.64 -1.56
CA LEU A 123 -3.93 -2.09 -2.02
C LEU A 123 -4.18 -1.53 -3.42
N VAL A 124 -4.21 -2.41 -4.41
CA VAL A 124 -4.28 -2.05 -5.83
C VAL A 124 -5.72 -2.11 -6.30
N HIS A 125 -6.19 -0.99 -6.84
CA HIS A 125 -7.53 -0.85 -7.38
C HIS A 125 -7.48 -0.43 -8.85
N TRP A 126 -8.55 -0.72 -9.60
CA TRP A 126 -8.68 -0.30 -11.00
C TRP A 126 -10.02 0.38 -11.28
N ASN A 127 -9.99 1.34 -12.22
CA ASN A 127 -11.09 2.24 -12.53
C ASN A 127 -12.20 1.53 -13.32
N THR A 128 -13.26 1.16 -12.62
CA THR A 128 -14.43 0.48 -13.21
C THR A 128 -15.43 1.45 -13.84
N SER A 129 -15.31 2.75 -13.56
CA SER A 129 -16.12 3.77 -14.23
C SER A 129 -15.75 3.93 -15.71
N LYS A 130 -14.47 3.68 -16.05
CA LYS A 130 -13.93 3.97 -17.39
C LYS A 130 -13.48 2.75 -18.19
N TYR A 131 -13.04 1.68 -17.54
CA TYR A 131 -12.47 0.50 -18.22
C TYR A 131 -13.28 -0.75 -17.95
N LYS A 132 -13.20 -1.73 -18.86
CA LYS A 132 -13.94 -3.00 -18.73
C LYS A 132 -13.14 -4.07 -18.02
N THR A 133 -11.82 -3.96 -18.03
CA THR A 133 -10.92 -4.94 -17.42
C THR A 133 -9.75 -4.26 -16.72
N PHE A 134 -9.18 -4.94 -15.71
CA PHE A 134 -7.94 -4.54 -15.07
C PHE A 134 -6.80 -4.35 -16.10
N ALA A 135 -6.70 -5.25 -17.08
CA ALA A 135 -5.63 -5.21 -18.09
C ALA A 135 -5.68 -3.98 -19.01
N GLU A 136 -6.89 -3.48 -19.32
CA GLU A 136 -7.08 -2.22 -20.03
C GLU A 136 -6.72 -1.03 -19.13
N ALA A 137 -7.25 -1.02 -17.90
CA ALA A 137 -7.00 0.03 -16.93
C ALA A 137 -5.50 0.18 -16.61
N ALA A 138 -4.79 -0.93 -16.41
CA ALA A 138 -3.35 -0.93 -16.09
C ALA A 138 -2.46 -0.27 -17.16
N LYS A 139 -2.97 -0.04 -18.38
CA LYS A 139 -2.27 0.65 -19.47
C LYS A 139 -2.66 2.13 -19.60
N ALA A 140 -3.69 2.58 -18.91
CA ALA A 140 -4.20 3.94 -18.99
C ALA A 140 -3.73 4.78 -17.80
N SER A 141 -3.46 6.06 -18.03
CA SER A 141 -2.86 6.98 -17.04
C SER A 141 -3.64 7.17 -15.75
N ASP A 142 -4.96 7.00 -15.82
CA ASP A 142 -5.95 7.12 -14.73
C ASP A 142 -6.67 5.79 -14.48
N GLY A 143 -6.04 4.68 -14.85
CA GLY A 143 -6.66 3.37 -14.76
C GLY A 143 -6.49 2.70 -13.41
N LEU A 144 -5.43 3.01 -12.65
CA LEU A 144 -5.18 2.40 -11.35
C LEU A 144 -5.13 3.44 -10.23
N ALA A 145 -5.58 3.02 -9.05
CA ALA A 145 -5.38 3.75 -7.81
C ALA A 145 -4.76 2.80 -6.77
N VAL A 146 -3.68 3.23 -6.11
CA VAL A 146 -2.99 2.42 -5.11
C VAL A 146 -3.02 3.14 -3.78
N LEU A 147 -3.60 2.49 -2.77
CA LEU A 147 -3.44 2.92 -1.38
C LEU A 147 -2.14 2.32 -0.84
N GLY A 148 -1.22 3.17 -0.42
CA GLY A 148 0.01 2.76 0.26
C GLY A 148 -0.08 3.00 1.76
N VAL A 149 0.31 1.99 2.54
CA VAL A 149 0.33 2.02 4.02
C VAL A 149 1.72 1.60 4.49
N PHE A 150 2.40 2.50 5.20
CA PHE A 150 3.69 2.18 5.82
C PHE A 150 3.54 1.20 6.98
N LEU A 151 4.51 0.28 7.12
CA LEU A 151 4.60 -0.66 8.23
C LEU A 151 5.73 -0.24 9.17
N LYS A 152 5.39 0.01 10.43
CA LYS A 152 6.38 0.27 11.48
C LYS A 152 6.43 -0.91 12.44
N VAL A 153 7.62 -1.26 12.93
CA VAL A 153 7.74 -2.31 13.94
C VAL A 153 7.15 -1.84 15.27
N GLY A 154 6.25 -2.64 15.82
CA GLY A 154 5.55 -2.35 17.06
C GLY A 154 4.80 -3.57 17.57
N LYS A 155 3.55 -3.39 17.99
CA LYS A 155 2.69 -4.50 18.43
C LYS A 155 2.27 -5.40 17.26
N THR A 156 1.86 -6.63 17.59
CA THR A 156 1.23 -7.54 16.63
C THR A 156 -0.03 -6.91 16.05
N HIS A 157 -0.15 -6.96 14.72
CA HIS A 157 -1.34 -6.51 14.03
C HIS A 157 -2.30 -7.68 13.81
N GLU A 158 -3.50 -7.62 14.39
CA GLU A 158 -4.48 -8.72 14.36
C GLU A 158 -4.82 -9.20 12.93
N GLU A 159 -5.14 -8.27 12.03
CA GLU A 159 -5.54 -8.65 10.67
C GLU A 159 -4.35 -9.16 9.82
N MET A 160 -3.14 -8.62 10.02
CA MET A 160 -1.92 -9.10 9.38
C MET A 160 -1.52 -10.48 9.92
N ASP A 161 -1.87 -10.79 11.17
CA ASP A 161 -1.56 -12.08 11.78
C ASP A 161 -2.29 -13.23 11.06
N LYS A 162 -3.52 -13.01 10.62
CA LYS A 162 -4.24 -13.96 9.77
C LYS A 162 -3.46 -14.31 8.51
N ILE A 163 -2.89 -13.29 7.85
CA ILE A 163 -2.05 -13.48 6.66
C ILE A 163 -0.78 -14.24 7.04
N ALA A 164 -0.09 -13.81 8.09
CA ALA A 164 1.16 -14.42 8.56
C ALA A 164 1.00 -15.91 8.91
N ARG A 165 -0.12 -16.30 9.53
CA ARG A 165 -0.45 -17.71 9.83
C ARG A 165 -0.64 -18.58 8.58
N LEU A 166 -1.02 -17.97 7.44
CA LEU A 166 -1.19 -18.68 6.17
C LEU A 166 0.10 -18.77 5.34
N LEU A 167 1.07 -17.89 5.56
CA LEU A 167 2.32 -17.87 4.77
C LEU A 167 3.14 -19.18 4.77
N PRO A 168 3.16 -20.01 5.83
CA PRO A 168 3.82 -21.32 5.76
C PRO A 168 3.29 -22.25 4.66
N TYR A 169 1.99 -22.13 4.31
CA TYR A 169 1.33 -22.92 3.27
C TYR A 169 1.64 -22.45 1.85
N VAL A 170 2.22 -21.25 1.70
CA VAL A 170 2.67 -20.67 0.43
C VAL A 170 4.14 -20.25 0.51
N SER A 171 4.93 -21.05 1.22
CA SER A 171 6.33 -20.71 1.49
C SER A 171 7.19 -20.63 0.23
N HIS A 172 6.81 -21.28 -0.86
CA HIS A 172 7.56 -21.31 -2.13
C HIS A 172 6.80 -20.65 -3.28
N LYS A 173 7.56 -20.23 -4.30
CA LYS A 173 6.99 -19.62 -5.50
C LYS A 173 5.97 -20.55 -6.16
N ASP A 174 4.92 -19.93 -6.71
CA ASP A 174 3.77 -20.52 -7.40
C ASP A 174 2.82 -21.30 -6.47
N GLU A 175 3.08 -21.35 -5.16
CA GLU A 175 2.14 -21.91 -4.19
C GLU A 175 0.98 -20.96 -3.91
N VAL A 176 -0.19 -21.55 -3.70
CA VAL A 176 -1.47 -20.86 -3.50
C VAL A 176 -2.25 -21.56 -2.39
N VAL A 177 -2.92 -20.79 -1.53
CA VAL A 177 -3.87 -21.30 -0.55
C VAL A 177 -5.17 -20.47 -0.59
N ASP A 178 -6.32 -21.15 -0.52
CA ASP A 178 -7.62 -20.50 -0.42
C ASP A 178 -7.82 -19.90 0.99
N ILE A 179 -8.37 -18.70 1.04
CA ILE A 179 -8.65 -17.97 2.29
C ILE A 179 -10.00 -18.42 2.83
N VAL A 180 -9.98 -19.20 3.91
CA VAL A 180 -11.19 -19.71 4.59
C VAL A 180 -11.63 -18.79 5.73
N GLU A 181 -10.67 -18.28 6.51
CA GLU A 181 -10.92 -17.25 7.51
C GLU A 181 -10.90 -15.88 6.82
N ASN A 182 -12.00 -15.12 6.90
CA ASN A 182 -12.10 -13.80 6.28
C ASN A 182 -10.96 -12.85 6.72
N ILE A 183 -10.29 -12.28 5.72
CA ILE A 183 -9.30 -11.21 5.88
C ILE A 183 -9.92 -9.92 5.34
N ASP A 184 -10.19 -8.98 6.24
CA ASP A 184 -10.83 -7.69 5.98
C ASP A 184 -9.80 -6.62 5.61
N PRO A 185 -9.71 -6.21 4.33
CA PRO A 185 -8.71 -5.24 3.89
C PRO A 185 -8.85 -3.87 4.57
N SER A 186 -10.04 -3.53 5.08
CA SER A 186 -10.28 -2.23 5.72
C SER A 186 -9.56 -2.11 7.06
N LYS A 187 -9.28 -3.25 7.71
CA LYS A 187 -8.52 -3.30 8.98
C LYS A 187 -7.02 -3.23 8.77
N LEU A 188 -6.54 -3.33 7.54
CA LEU A 188 -5.14 -3.13 7.17
C LEU A 188 -4.83 -1.67 6.81
N LEU A 189 -5.83 -0.79 6.88
CA LEU A 189 -5.64 0.65 6.74
C LEU A 189 -5.49 1.30 8.12
N PRO A 190 -4.76 2.42 8.24
CA PRO A 190 -4.65 3.16 9.49
C PRO A 190 -6.04 3.51 10.04
N VAL A 191 -6.23 3.27 11.34
CA VAL A 191 -7.51 3.54 12.01
C VAL A 191 -7.78 5.04 11.98
N ARG A 192 -8.99 5.43 11.58
CA ARG A 192 -9.47 6.83 11.73
C ARG A 192 -9.41 7.18 13.21
N GLY A 193 -8.51 8.06 13.61
CA GLY A 193 -8.39 8.57 14.98
C GLY A 193 -9.57 9.48 15.35
N GLY A 194 -10.75 8.90 15.45
CA GLY A 194 -11.62 9.28 16.55
C GLY A 194 -10.90 8.88 17.83
N ARG A 195 -10.52 9.85 18.67
CA ARG A 195 -9.84 9.64 19.96
C ARG A 195 -10.29 8.32 20.60
N ALA A 196 -9.41 7.32 20.59
CA ALA A 196 -9.51 6.17 21.47
C ALA A 196 -9.75 6.72 22.88
N GLY A 197 -10.79 6.24 23.56
CA GLY A 197 -11.31 6.82 24.80
C GLY A 197 -10.22 7.28 25.76
N THR A 198 -9.97 8.58 25.81
CA THR A 198 -9.50 9.18 27.05
C THR A 198 -10.70 9.14 27.97
N GLN A 199 -10.69 8.22 28.93
CA GLN A 199 -11.40 8.43 30.19
C GLN A 199 -10.89 9.79 30.71
N ARG A 200 -11.57 10.88 30.36
CA ARG A 200 -11.28 12.21 30.89
C ARG A 200 -11.51 12.08 32.39
N CYS A 201 -10.43 12.14 33.17
CA CYS A 201 -10.53 12.62 34.54
C CYS A 201 -11.08 14.05 34.44
N VAL A 202 -12.40 14.17 34.59
CA VAL A 202 -13.08 15.46 34.69
C VAL A 202 -12.67 16.08 36.01
N ASN A 203 -11.71 17.01 35.94
CA ASN A 203 -11.41 17.90 37.03
C ASN A 203 -12.62 18.85 37.22
N PRO A 204 -13.19 19.04 38.42
CA PRO A 204 -14.50 19.70 38.59
C PRO A 204 -14.53 21.21 38.33
N CYS A 205 -13.44 21.84 37.86
CA CYS A 205 -13.27 23.30 37.94
C CYS A 205 -13.52 24.08 36.63
N MET A 206 -13.62 23.45 35.46
CA MET A 206 -13.82 24.19 34.20
C MET A 206 -15.19 23.94 33.59
N ARG A 207 -16.21 24.68 34.08
CA ARG A 207 -17.61 24.55 33.64
C ARG A 207 -18.25 25.81 33.04
N TRP A 208 -17.48 26.82 32.66
CA TRP A 208 -18.06 28.14 32.34
C TRP A 208 -17.60 28.81 31.04
N ALA A 209 -16.68 28.20 30.25
CA ALA A 209 -16.21 28.81 29.00
C ALA A 209 -16.80 28.25 27.69
N ASP A 210 -17.46 27.08 27.70
CA ASP A 210 -17.92 26.41 26.45
C ASP A 210 -19.39 26.71 26.10
N ARG A 211 -19.91 27.87 26.48
CA ARG A 211 -21.32 28.21 26.23
C ARG A 211 -21.48 29.64 25.73
N ILE A 212 -20.95 29.93 24.54
CA ILE A 212 -21.44 30.97 23.60
C ILE A 212 -20.80 30.66 22.23
N MET A 213 -21.62 30.16 21.30
CA MET A 213 -21.62 30.39 19.83
C MET A 213 -22.23 29.18 19.09
N HIS A 214 -23.53 29.33 18.82
CA HIS A 214 -24.33 28.80 17.72
C HIS A 214 -24.61 27.28 17.53
N PRO A 215 -25.78 26.96 16.95
CA PRO A 215 -26.45 25.68 17.03
C PRO A 215 -26.25 24.81 15.77
N GLU A 216 -26.37 23.50 15.96
CA GLU A 216 -26.75 22.52 14.91
C GLU A 216 -25.85 22.39 13.67
N HIS A 217 -24.63 21.89 13.87
CA HIS A 217 -24.07 20.91 12.93
C HIS A 217 -23.59 19.69 13.72
N LYS A 218 -24.38 18.62 13.69
CA LYS A 218 -23.92 17.28 14.09
C LYS A 218 -22.73 16.95 13.20
N GLY A 219 -21.54 16.98 13.78
CA GLY A 219 -20.25 16.91 13.11
C GLY A 219 -20.17 15.77 12.11
N ASP A 220 -19.94 16.15 10.86
CA ASP A 220 -19.47 15.27 9.80
C ASP A 220 -18.00 14.95 10.12
N TYR A 221 -17.74 13.74 10.62
CA TYR A 221 -16.41 13.29 11.01
C TYR A 221 -15.59 13.02 9.73
N GLN A 222 -14.93 14.06 9.23
CA GLN A 222 -14.04 14.00 8.06
C GLN A 222 -12.61 13.67 8.47
N ASP A 223 -12.08 12.63 7.79
CA ASP A 223 -10.68 12.20 7.61
C ASP A 223 -9.59 12.82 8.51
N ASP A 224 -9.21 12.13 9.59
CA ASP A 224 -8.16 12.55 10.52
C ASP A 224 -6.79 11.88 10.25
N ASN A 225 -6.68 11.10 9.16
CA ASN A 225 -5.47 10.31 8.90
C ASN A 225 -4.53 10.90 7.88
N GLY A 226 -4.99 11.84 7.07
CA GLY A 226 -4.21 12.54 6.06
C GLY A 226 -3.55 11.63 5.03
N TYR A 227 -3.29 12.16 3.84
CA TYR A 227 -2.55 11.42 2.83
C TYR A 227 -1.82 12.38 1.90
N TRP A 228 -0.78 11.84 1.26
CA TRP A 228 -0.22 12.44 0.06
C TRP A 228 -0.75 11.75 -1.17
N THR A 229 -0.80 12.49 -2.27
CA THR A 229 -1.18 11.95 -3.57
C THR A 229 -0.37 12.55 -4.70
N TYR A 230 -0.01 11.71 -5.66
CA TYR A 230 0.69 12.10 -6.88
C TYR A 230 0.42 11.07 -8.00
N LEU A 231 0.66 11.48 -9.24
CA LEU A 231 0.60 10.57 -10.40
C LEU A 231 1.92 9.82 -10.56
N GLY A 232 1.85 8.50 -10.64
CA GLY A 232 3.01 7.63 -10.64
C GLY A 232 2.86 6.39 -11.52
N SER A 233 3.63 5.37 -11.19
CA SER A 233 3.65 4.09 -11.90
C SER A 233 3.43 2.90 -10.97
N LEU A 234 3.25 1.73 -11.57
CA LEU A 234 3.56 0.47 -10.89
C LEU A 234 5.04 0.46 -10.50
N THR A 235 5.36 -0.13 -9.34
CA THR A 235 6.73 -0.25 -8.83
C THR A 235 7.41 -1.56 -9.24
N THR A 236 6.71 -2.38 -10.01
CA THR A 236 7.23 -3.61 -10.61
C THR A 236 7.00 -3.60 -12.13
N PRO A 237 7.84 -4.31 -12.91
CA PRO A 237 7.64 -4.45 -14.34
C PRO A 237 6.22 -4.89 -14.71
N PRO A 238 5.60 -4.28 -15.74
CA PRO A 238 6.22 -3.42 -16.75
C PRO A 238 6.42 -1.93 -16.37
N CYS A 239 6.17 -1.54 -15.11
CA CYS A 239 6.35 -0.17 -14.62
C CYS A 239 5.44 0.87 -15.30
N ASN A 240 4.19 0.49 -15.61
CA ASN A 240 3.24 1.38 -16.27
C ASN A 240 2.90 2.63 -15.44
N GLU A 241 2.98 3.81 -16.07
CA GLU A 241 2.57 5.10 -15.51
C GLU A 241 1.06 5.28 -15.52
N SER A 242 0.37 4.38 -14.83
CA SER A 242 -1.09 4.23 -14.79
C SER A 242 -1.68 4.44 -13.40
N VAL A 243 -0.86 4.85 -12.42
CA VAL A 243 -1.23 4.82 -11.00
C VAL A 243 -1.44 6.22 -10.45
N THR A 244 -2.60 6.46 -9.86
CA THR A 244 -2.80 7.53 -8.87
C THR A 244 -2.43 6.98 -7.50
N TRP A 245 -1.33 7.48 -6.92
CA TRP A 245 -0.88 7.09 -5.59
C TRP A 245 -1.64 7.85 -4.51
N ILE A 246 -2.00 7.15 -3.45
CA ILE A 246 -2.59 7.70 -2.23
C ILE A 246 -1.86 7.05 -1.05
N LEU A 247 -0.93 7.79 -0.45
CA LEU A 247 -0.09 7.32 0.65
C LEU A 247 -0.62 7.88 1.96
N PHE A 248 -1.05 7.01 2.86
CA PHE A 248 -1.50 7.46 4.19
C PHE A 248 -0.31 8.02 4.99
N LYS A 249 -0.52 9.16 5.65
CA LYS A 249 0.49 9.76 6.55
C LYS A 249 0.75 8.90 7.77
N LYS A 250 -0.29 8.22 8.27
CA LYS A 250 -0.19 7.26 9.37
C LYS A 250 0.25 5.89 8.87
N TYR A 251 1.11 5.25 9.65
CA TYR A 251 1.51 3.85 9.48
C TYR A 251 0.61 2.92 10.28
N ILE A 252 0.69 1.62 10.00
CA ILE A 252 0.24 0.56 10.92
C ILE A 252 1.44 -0.09 11.60
N GLU A 253 1.23 -0.56 12.82
CA GLU A 253 2.24 -1.32 13.55
C GLU A 253 2.13 -2.79 13.19
N VAL A 254 3.26 -3.47 12.96
CA VAL A 254 3.37 -4.93 12.81
C VAL A 254 4.49 -5.43 13.71
N SER A 255 4.41 -6.65 14.23
CA SER A 255 5.47 -7.17 15.09
C SER A 255 6.69 -7.62 14.29
N HIS A 256 7.87 -7.61 14.93
CA HIS A 256 9.08 -8.19 14.38
C HIS A 256 8.88 -9.65 13.94
N HIS A 257 8.08 -10.42 14.71
CA HIS A 257 7.75 -11.80 14.38
C HIS A 257 6.98 -11.90 13.06
N GLN A 258 5.97 -11.05 12.85
CA GLN A 258 5.20 -11.02 11.60
C GLN A 258 6.10 -10.73 10.39
N LEU A 259 7.00 -9.73 10.49
CA LEU A 259 7.96 -9.42 9.42
C LEU A 259 8.95 -10.56 9.16
N ASN A 260 9.41 -11.26 10.20
CA ASN A 260 10.28 -12.43 10.02
C ASN A 260 9.60 -13.57 9.27
N ILE A 261 8.29 -13.75 9.44
CA ILE A 261 7.54 -14.72 8.63
C ILE A 261 7.59 -14.31 7.15
N PHE A 262 7.50 -13.02 6.83
CA PHE A 262 7.59 -12.54 5.43
C PHE A 262 8.97 -12.85 4.84
N ARG A 263 10.02 -12.59 5.62
CA ARG A 263 11.42 -12.83 5.25
C ARG A 263 11.76 -14.31 5.05
N ASN A 264 10.89 -15.24 5.46
CA ASN A 264 11.07 -16.68 5.26
C ASN A 264 10.52 -17.21 3.92
N LEU A 265 9.77 -16.39 3.17
CA LEU A 265 9.25 -16.79 1.87
C LEU A 265 10.38 -17.07 0.88
N ARG A 266 10.17 -18.01 -0.03
CA ARG A 266 11.16 -18.49 -0.99
C ARG A 266 10.79 -18.03 -2.40
N LYS A 267 11.81 -17.57 -3.13
CA LYS A 267 11.71 -17.06 -4.50
C LYS A 267 11.53 -18.14 -5.56
N PHE A 268 11.85 -19.39 -5.22
CA PHE A 268 11.88 -20.52 -6.14
C PHE A 268 10.79 -21.54 -5.81
N PRO A 269 10.30 -22.30 -6.81
CA PRO A 269 9.35 -23.38 -6.56
C PRO A 269 9.93 -24.44 -5.63
N ARG A 270 9.04 -25.16 -4.92
CA ARG A 270 9.46 -26.23 -4.02
C ARG A 270 10.21 -27.33 -4.78
N GLY A 271 11.39 -27.69 -4.28
CA GLY A 271 12.24 -28.71 -4.89
C GLY A 271 13.07 -28.24 -6.09
N ALA A 272 12.91 -26.98 -6.54
CA ALA A 272 13.81 -26.40 -7.51
C ALA A 272 15.19 -26.12 -6.87
N GLU A 273 16.26 -26.31 -7.63
CA GLU A 273 17.59 -25.88 -7.20
C GLU A 273 17.60 -24.36 -7.03
N CYS A 274 18.05 -23.89 -5.87
CA CYS A 274 18.28 -22.47 -5.62
C CYS A 274 19.61 -22.10 -6.29
N PRO A 275 19.61 -21.36 -7.42
CA PRO A 275 20.83 -21.07 -8.17
C PRO A 275 21.70 -19.99 -7.49
N CYS A 276 21.21 -19.33 -6.43
CA CYS A 276 21.87 -18.17 -5.85
C CYS A 276 22.49 -18.42 -4.46
N HIS A 277 23.66 -17.78 -4.25
CA HIS A 277 24.30 -17.60 -2.94
C HIS A 277 23.70 -16.41 -2.16
N GLU A 278 23.05 -15.45 -2.82
CA GLU A 278 22.51 -14.25 -2.17
C GLU A 278 21.15 -14.52 -1.50
N ASN A 279 21.08 -14.22 -0.20
CA ASN A 279 19.90 -14.37 0.66
C ASN A 279 19.31 -15.81 0.70
N HIS A 280 20.08 -16.82 0.27
CA HIS A 280 19.68 -18.24 0.24
C HIS A 280 18.31 -18.49 -0.39
N GLY A 281 17.96 -17.75 -1.44
CA GLY A 281 16.67 -17.86 -2.14
C GLY A 281 15.47 -17.30 -1.38
N ALA A 282 15.68 -16.56 -0.28
CA ALA A 282 14.61 -15.89 0.44
C ALA A 282 14.13 -14.62 -0.29
N VAL A 283 12.83 -14.33 -0.17
CA VAL A 283 12.20 -13.08 -0.58
C VAL A 283 12.54 -12.02 0.47
N ILE A 284 13.62 -11.28 0.21
CA ILE A 284 14.13 -10.21 1.05
C ILE A 284 14.55 -9.06 0.13
N ASN A 285 14.36 -7.83 0.60
CA ASN A 285 14.63 -6.59 -0.14
C ASN A 285 13.86 -6.53 -1.46
N ASN A 286 12.58 -6.87 -1.40
CA ASN A 286 11.70 -6.92 -2.56
C ASN A 286 11.09 -5.55 -2.88
N PHE A 287 11.87 -4.47 -2.79
CA PHE A 287 11.40 -3.10 -2.99
C PHE A 287 12.27 -2.39 -4.05
N ARG A 288 11.65 -1.56 -4.87
CA ARG A 288 12.31 -0.64 -5.80
C ARG A 288 12.79 0.60 -5.03
N PRO A 289 14.01 1.13 -5.30
CA PRO A 289 14.46 2.37 -4.66
C PRO A 289 13.62 3.58 -5.12
N PRO A 290 13.54 4.65 -4.30
CA PRO A 290 12.94 5.92 -4.70
C PRO A 290 13.53 6.47 -6.01
N LEU A 291 12.65 6.94 -6.88
CA LEU A 291 12.98 7.61 -8.13
C LEU A 291 12.66 9.10 -8.04
N PRO A 292 13.22 9.93 -8.95
CA PRO A 292 12.97 11.36 -8.91
C PRO A 292 11.48 11.70 -9.03
N LEU A 293 10.98 12.53 -8.12
CA LEU A 293 9.65 13.13 -8.26
C LEU A 293 9.57 13.99 -9.55
N GLY A 294 10.68 14.62 -9.93
CA GLY A 294 10.77 15.48 -11.10
C GLY A 294 9.89 16.72 -10.96
N ASN A 295 9.17 17.06 -12.03
CA ASN A 295 8.26 18.21 -12.09
C ASN A 295 6.82 17.88 -11.63
N ARG A 296 6.59 16.69 -11.08
CA ARG A 296 5.27 16.30 -10.58
C ARG A 296 4.95 17.06 -9.30
N VAL A 297 3.70 17.43 -9.14
CA VAL A 297 3.18 18.02 -7.90
C VAL A 297 2.84 16.91 -6.92
N LEU A 298 3.41 16.99 -5.73
CA LEU A 298 3.02 16.20 -4.57
C LEU A 298 1.95 16.99 -3.82
N ARG A 299 0.73 16.48 -3.76
CA ARG A 299 -0.37 17.13 -3.04
C ARG A 299 -0.63 16.42 -1.73
N GLU A 300 -1.17 17.14 -0.75
CA GLU A 300 -1.56 16.54 0.53
C GLU A 300 -2.86 17.10 1.10
N CYS A 301 -3.49 16.30 1.96
CA CYS A 301 -4.53 16.77 2.87
C CYS A 301 -4.37 16.16 4.27
N GLY A 302 -5.00 16.81 5.26
CA GLY A 302 -4.90 16.44 6.68
C GLY A 302 -3.55 16.82 7.31
N SER A 303 -3.54 17.03 8.62
CA SER A 303 -2.29 17.22 9.37
C SER A 303 -1.59 15.89 9.63
N PHE A 304 -0.27 15.95 9.79
CA PHE A 304 0.50 14.87 10.41
C PHE A 304 0.17 14.71 11.90
#